data_AF-A0A7K2WT13-F1
#
_entry.id   AF-A0A7K2WT13-F1
#
_cell.length_a   1.000
_cell.length_b   1.000
_cell.length_c   1.000
_cell.angle_alpha   90.00
_cell.angle_beta   90.00
_cell.angle_gamma   90.00
#
_symmetry.space_group_name_H-M   'P 1'
#
loop_
_entity.id
_entity.type
_entity.pdbx_description
1 polymer ?
#
loop_
_entity_poly.entity_id
_entity_poly.type
_entity_poly.pdbx_seq_one_letter_code
_entity_poly.pdbx_strand_id
1 'polypeptide(L)'
;MSPAAGRPRDPAIDAAVLTATLDVLRERGYARLALETVAARAGTTKAAIRRRWPVRQNLVVDALASVLVTPPVPDNGCTRCDLVQSVRLLATALDERLPGGVLAPL
;
A
#
# COMPACT_ATOMS: atom_id res chain seq x y z
N MET A 1 37.98 2.01 5.08
CA MET A 1 37.33 1.98 3.74
C MET A 1 35.87 1.64 3.93
N SER A 2 34.99 2.64 3.94
CA SER A 2 33.54 2.43 3.98
C SER A 2 33.05 2.09 2.57
N PRO A 3 32.19 1.07 2.39
CA PRO A 3 31.70 0.72 1.06
C PRO A 3 30.91 1.90 0.49
N ALA A 4 31.15 2.22 -0.78
CA ALA A 4 30.46 3.30 -1.48
C ALA A 4 28.94 3.08 -1.39
N ALA A 5 28.24 4.04 -0.78
CA ALA A 5 26.79 4.06 -0.78
C ALA A 5 26.33 4.10 -2.25
N GLY A 6 25.63 3.06 -2.70
CA GLY A 6 25.07 2.98 -4.05
C GLY A 6 24.19 4.21 -4.34
N ARG A 7 23.99 4.50 -5.64
CA ARG A 7 23.21 5.65 -6.13
C ARG A 7 21.94 5.86 -5.27
N PRO A 8 21.68 7.10 -4.79
CA PRO A 8 20.52 7.41 -3.97
C PRO A 8 19.25 6.80 -4.54
N ARG A 9 18.42 6.23 -3.66
CA ARG A 9 17.15 5.61 -4.04
C ARG A 9 16.29 6.67 -4.74
N ASP A 10 15.90 6.40 -5.97
CA ASP A 10 14.98 7.24 -6.71
C ASP A 10 13.55 7.06 -6.13
N PRO A 11 12.93 8.11 -5.57
CA PRO A 11 11.57 8.04 -5.02
C PRO A 11 10.49 7.95 -6.10
N ALA A 12 10.78 8.33 -7.36
CA ALA A 12 9.83 8.22 -8.45
C ALA A 12 9.50 6.74 -8.77
N ILE A 13 10.49 5.84 -8.60
CA ILE A 13 10.29 4.40 -8.73
C ILE A 13 9.31 3.89 -7.66
N ASP A 14 9.38 4.43 -6.44
CA ASP A 14 8.48 4.00 -5.37
C ASP A 14 7.04 4.38 -5.70
N ALA A 15 6.79 5.64 -6.04
CA ALA A 15 5.46 6.11 -6.42
C ALA A 15 4.86 5.31 -7.60
N ALA A 16 5.67 5.01 -8.63
CA ALA A 16 5.24 4.21 -9.77
C ALA A 16 4.88 2.77 -9.36
N VAL A 17 5.69 2.14 -8.52
CA VAL A 17 5.46 0.77 -8.03
C VAL A 17 4.22 0.70 -7.13
N LEU A 18 4.02 1.67 -6.22
CA LEU A 18 2.84 1.72 -5.35
C LEU A 18 1.55 1.92 -6.17
N THR A 19 1.55 2.83 -7.14
CA THR A 19 0.42 3.06 -8.05
C THR A 19 0.07 1.81 -8.84
N ALA A 20 1.07 1.18 -9.49
CA ALA A 20 0.87 -0.06 -10.24
C ALA A 20 0.37 -1.22 -9.36
N THR A 21 0.80 -1.27 -8.09
CA THR A 21 0.33 -2.28 -7.12
C THR A 21 -1.15 -2.09 -6.83
N LEU A 22 -1.60 -0.86 -6.58
CA LEU A 22 -3.01 -0.56 -6.37
C LEU A 22 -3.84 -0.97 -7.58
N ASP A 23 -3.41 -0.62 -8.80
CA ASP A 23 -4.14 -0.99 -10.02
C ASP A 23 -4.30 -2.51 -10.17
N VAL A 24 -3.21 -3.27 -9.93
CA VAL A 24 -3.26 -4.74 -9.98
C VAL A 24 -4.18 -5.32 -8.89
N LEU A 25 -4.15 -4.76 -7.67
CA LEU A 25 -5.06 -5.15 -6.59
C LEU A 25 -6.52 -4.91 -7.00
N ARG A 26 -6.82 -3.75 -7.60
CA ARG A 26 -8.18 -3.42 -8.04
C ARG A 26 -8.69 -4.37 -9.12
N GLU A 27 -7.86 -4.70 -10.09
CA GLU A 27 -8.26 -5.53 -11.22
C GLU A 27 -8.33 -7.02 -10.90
N ARG A 28 -7.43 -7.52 -10.05
CA ARG A 28 -7.20 -8.97 -9.91
C ARG A 28 -7.43 -9.49 -8.49
N GLY A 29 -7.46 -8.61 -7.50
CA GLY A 29 -7.48 -8.96 -6.08
C GLY A 29 -6.11 -9.41 -5.56
N TYR A 30 -5.98 -9.45 -4.23
CA TYR A 30 -4.71 -9.77 -3.55
C TYR A 30 -4.16 -11.16 -3.90
N ALA A 31 -5.02 -12.18 -3.96
CA ALA A 31 -4.60 -13.56 -4.21
C ALA A 31 -3.84 -13.71 -5.55
N ARG A 32 -4.24 -12.94 -6.57
CA ARG A 32 -3.67 -12.99 -7.93
C ARG A 32 -2.62 -11.90 -8.20
N LEU A 33 -2.18 -11.16 -7.18
CA LEU A 33 -1.14 -10.14 -7.35
C LEU A 33 0.23 -10.79 -7.60
N ALA A 34 0.81 -10.49 -8.76
CA ALA A 34 2.15 -10.94 -9.15
C ALA A 34 3.13 -9.77 -9.27
N LEU A 35 4.33 -9.90 -8.70
CA LEU A 35 5.35 -8.84 -8.72
C LEU A 35 5.85 -8.56 -10.14
N GLU A 36 5.79 -9.54 -11.03
CA GLU A 36 6.10 -9.42 -12.45
C GLU A 36 5.16 -8.44 -13.15
N THR A 37 3.86 -8.56 -12.87
CA THR A 37 2.84 -7.65 -13.44
C THR A 37 3.02 -6.23 -12.91
N VAL A 38 3.29 -6.09 -11.61
CA VAL A 38 3.59 -4.78 -11.00
C VAL A 38 4.85 -4.16 -11.61
N ALA A 39 5.94 -4.94 -11.73
CA ALA A 39 7.19 -4.47 -12.29
C ALA A 39 7.04 -4.00 -13.74
N ALA A 40 6.33 -4.78 -14.57
CA ALA A 40 6.05 -4.41 -15.95
C ALA A 40 5.28 -3.09 -16.06
N ARG A 41 4.24 -2.89 -15.23
CA ARG A 41 3.44 -1.65 -15.22
C ARG A 41 4.21 -0.44 -14.70
N ALA A 42 5.03 -0.64 -13.67
CA ALA A 42 5.83 0.42 -13.07
C ALA A 42 7.12 0.74 -13.84
N GLY A 43 7.37 0.07 -14.98
CA GLY A 43 8.58 0.29 -15.78
C GLY A 43 9.87 -0.11 -15.06
N THR A 44 9.80 -1.14 -14.19
CA THR A 44 10.93 -1.58 -13.36
C THR A 44 11.12 -3.10 -13.39
N THR A 45 11.97 -3.63 -12.52
CA THR A 45 12.25 -5.08 -12.40
C THR A 45 11.78 -5.65 -11.07
N LYS A 46 11.41 -6.94 -11.06
CA LYS A 46 11.09 -7.68 -9.82
C LYS A 46 12.24 -7.62 -8.79
N ALA A 47 13.49 -7.61 -9.24
CA ALA A 47 14.66 -7.49 -8.38
C ALA A 47 14.79 -6.09 -7.74
N ALA A 48 14.40 -5.02 -8.45
CA ALA A 48 14.33 -3.68 -7.87
C ALA A 48 13.22 -3.59 -6.80
N ILE A 49 12.04 -4.16 -7.08
CA ILE A 49 10.93 -4.24 -6.13
C ILE A 49 11.35 -5.04 -4.88
N ARG A 50 11.91 -6.24 -5.03
CA ARG A 50 12.31 -7.08 -3.88
C ARG A 50 13.40 -6.46 -2.99
N ARG A 51 14.25 -5.60 -3.54
CA ARG A 51 15.25 -4.86 -2.75
C ARG A 51 14.62 -3.80 -1.85
N ARG A 52 13.46 -3.27 -2.23
CA ARG A 52 12.71 -2.24 -1.50
C ARG A 52 11.66 -2.87 -0.58
N TRP A 53 10.92 -3.85 -1.10
CA TRP A 53 9.94 -4.66 -0.39
C TRP A 53 10.35 -6.14 -0.45
N PRO A 54 11.08 -6.64 0.56
CA PRO A 54 11.56 -8.03 0.58
C PRO A 54 10.45 -9.06 0.42
N VAL A 55 9.27 -8.77 0.95
CA VAL A 55 8.06 -9.58 0.86
C VAL A 55 6.91 -8.82 0.22
N ARG A 56 6.05 -9.54 -0.52
CA ARG A 56 4.92 -8.96 -1.28
C ARG A 56 3.94 -8.20 -0.38
N GLN A 57 3.77 -8.65 0.87
CA GLN A 57 2.90 -8.05 1.87
C GLN A 57 3.31 -6.61 2.17
N ASN A 58 4.61 -6.34 2.34
CA ASN A 58 5.10 -5.00 2.65
C ASN A 58 4.78 -4.03 1.51
N LEU A 59 4.93 -4.48 0.26
CA LEU A 59 4.55 -3.67 -0.91
C LEU A 59 3.06 -3.33 -0.90
N VAL A 60 2.21 -4.31 -0.58
CA VAL A 60 0.76 -4.09 -0.52
C VAL A 60 0.41 -3.14 0.62
N VAL A 61 1.00 -3.29 1.80
CA VAL A 61 0.76 -2.40 2.95
C VAL A 61 1.14 -0.96 2.59
N ASP A 62 2.32 -0.74 2.02
CA ASP A 62 2.76 0.61 1.65
C ASP A 62 1.89 1.21 0.53
N ALA A 63 1.44 0.39 -0.42
CA ALA A 63 0.57 0.85 -1.49
C ALA A 63 -0.79 1.30 -0.93
N LEU A 64 -1.38 0.51 -0.03
CA LEU A 64 -2.61 0.89 0.67
C LEU A 64 -2.39 2.16 1.51
N ALA A 65 -1.30 2.23 2.27
CA ALA A 65 -0.96 3.39 3.09
C ALA A 65 -0.79 4.67 2.25
N SER A 66 -0.34 4.58 1.00
CA SER A 66 -0.20 5.76 0.12
C SER A 66 -1.53 6.41 -0.31
N VAL A 67 -2.66 5.70 -0.16
CA VAL A 67 -3.99 6.22 -0.51
C VAL A 67 -4.93 6.34 0.69
N LEU A 68 -4.59 5.69 1.80
CA LEU A 68 -5.29 5.85 3.06
C LEU A 68 -4.87 7.18 3.68
N VAL A 69 -5.75 8.18 3.57
CA VAL A 69 -5.66 9.38 4.40
C VAL A 69 -6.16 9.00 5.78
N THR A 70 -5.27 8.99 6.78
CA THR A 70 -5.69 8.84 8.18
C THR A 70 -6.38 10.14 8.59
N PRO A 71 -7.70 10.15 8.84
CA PRO A 71 -8.34 11.32 9.39
C PRO A 71 -7.78 11.61 10.79
N PRO A 72 -7.82 12.86 11.25
CA PRO A 72 -7.40 13.19 12.61
C PRO A 72 -8.15 12.29 13.61
N VAL A 73 -7.41 11.80 14.60
CA VAL A 73 -7.98 10.97 15.67
C VAL A 73 -9.05 11.80 16.37
N PRO A 74 -10.30 11.33 16.43
CA PRO A 74 -11.33 11.98 17.23
C PRO A 74 -10.88 12.05 18.69
N ASP A 75 -11.04 13.23 19.29
CA ASP A 75 -10.78 13.45 20.71
C ASP A 75 -11.94 14.26 21.28
N ASN A 76 -13.00 13.54 21.68
CA ASN A 76 -14.19 14.13 22.28
C ASN A 76 -14.25 13.91 23.80
N GLY A 77 -13.15 13.44 24.41
CA GLY A 77 -13.08 13.12 25.83
C GLY A 77 -13.77 11.81 26.23
N CYS A 78 -14.24 11.00 25.27
CA CYS A 78 -14.81 9.67 25.50
C CYS A 78 -14.05 8.62 24.69
N THR A 79 -13.15 7.87 25.35
CA THR A 79 -12.31 6.84 24.72
C THR A 79 -13.12 5.82 23.89
N ARG A 80 -14.27 5.36 24.39
CA ARG A 80 -15.12 4.43 23.63
C ARG A 80 -15.71 5.08 22.38
N CYS A 81 -16.12 6.33 22.47
CA CYS A 81 -16.71 7.09 21.37
C CYS A 81 -15.66 7.34 20.28
N ASP A 82 -14.47 7.77 20.69
CA ASP A 82 -13.33 8.01 19.80
C ASP A 82 -12.87 6.74 19.09
N LEU A 83 -12.84 5.60 19.79
CA LEU A 83 -12.52 4.30 19.19
C LEU A 83 -13.56 3.89 18.14
N VAL A 84 -14.86 3.99 18.47
CA VAL A 84 -15.94 3.67 17.54
C VAL A 84 -15.90 4.57 16.31
N GLN A 85 -15.64 5.87 16.50
CA GLN A 85 -15.55 6.83 15.40
C GLN A 85 -14.31 6.58 14.52
N SER A 86 -13.17 6.25 15.11
CA SER A 86 -11.94 5.89 14.38
C SER A 86 -12.13 4.63 13.51
N VAL A 87 -12.76 3.59 14.06
CA VAL A 87 -13.05 2.35 13.31
C VAL A 87 -14.01 2.61 12.15
N ARG A 88 -15.03 3.46 12.34
CA ARG A 88 -15.96 3.85 11.27
C ARG A 88 -15.26 4.62 10.15
N LEU A 89 -14.43 5.61 10.52
CA LEU A 89 -13.65 6.39 9.58
C LEU A 89 -12.72 5.50 8.75
N LEU A 90 -12.04 4.55 9.40
CA LEU A 90 -11.22 3.54 8.73
C LEU A 90 -12.05 2.68 7.77
N ALA A 91 -13.22 2.19 8.21
CA ALA A 91 -14.10 1.38 7.38
C ALA A 91 -14.57 2.13 6.13
N THR A 92 -15.00 3.40 6.27
CA THR A 92 -15.40 4.25 5.14
C THR A 92 -14.23 4.52 4.20
N ALA A 93 -13.05 4.86 4.71
CA ALA A 93 -11.87 5.10 3.89
C ALA A 93 -11.45 3.86 3.11
N LEU A 94 -11.56 2.67 3.71
CA LEU A 94 -11.31 1.40 3.04
C LEU A 94 -12.36 1.12 1.96
N ASP A 95 -13.64 1.35 2.23
CA ASP A 95 -14.74 1.08 1.28
C ASP A 95 -14.69 2.01 0.05
N GLU A 96 -14.38 3.29 0.24
CA GLU A 96 -14.27 4.26 -0.86
C GLU A 96 -13.02 4.05 -1.74
N ARG A 97 -11.94 3.51 -1.18
CA ARG A 97 -10.63 3.41 -1.85
C ARG A 97 -10.29 2.02 -2.34
N LEU A 98 -10.88 0.97 -1.75
CA LEU A 98 -10.64 -0.42 -2.12
C LEU A 98 -11.87 -1.01 -2.81
N PRO A 99 -11.75 -1.51 -4.04
CA PRO A 99 -12.84 -2.26 -4.64
C PRO A 99 -13.16 -3.51 -3.82
N GLY A 100 -14.44 -3.88 -3.81
CA GLY A 100 -14.90 -5.11 -3.17
C GLY A 100 -14.08 -6.32 -3.61
N GLY A 101 -13.58 -7.10 -2.65
CA GLY A 101 -12.78 -8.30 -2.91
C GLY A 101 -11.26 -8.09 -2.97
N VAL A 102 -10.72 -6.89 -2.72
CA VAL A 102 -9.27 -6.68 -2.53
C VAL A 102 -8.75 -7.52 -1.37
N LEU A 103 -9.49 -7.50 -0.26
CA LEU A 103 -9.38 -8.45 0.83
C LEU A 103 -10.54 -9.42 0.62
N ALA A 104 -10.28 -10.58 -0.01
CA ALA A 104 -11.26 -11.66 -0.05
C ALA A 104 -11.82 -11.90 1.38
N PRO A 105 -13.06 -12.40 1.54
CA PRO A 105 -13.68 -12.52 2.86
C PRO A 105 -12.73 -13.31 3.77
N LEU A 106 -12.30 -12.65 4.86
CA LEU A 106 -11.58 -13.30 5.96
C LEU A 106 -12.46 -14.37 6.59
#